data_AF-A0A3E4NBX9-F1
#
_entry.id   AF-A0A3E4NBX9-F1
#
_cell.length_a   1.000
_cell.length_b   1.000
_cell.length_c   1.000
_cell.angle_alpha   90.00
_cell.angle_beta   90.00
_cell.angle_gamma   90.00
#
_symmetry.space_group_name_H-M   'P 1'
#
loop_
_entity.id
_entity.type
_entity.pdbx_description
1 polymer ?
#
loop_
_entity_poly.entity_id
_entity_poly.type
_entity_poly.pdbx_seq_one_letter_code
_entity_poly.pdbx_strand_id
1 'polypeptide(L)'
;MEDLLILIAVISIIFGILQIILFCKIWGMTNDIRDLRSEFIGGTDQWTLRKAILKGDKNRIAELLFNDMFYRIKKYYNDSIPDPDGCKKKALEEQISSLKKEYKKKYIKYGIEFPEAIDKIEKQEDIENL
;
A
#
# COMPACT_ATOMS: atom_id res chain seq x y z
N MET A 1 36.68 2.34 48.48
CA MET A 1 35.31 1.78 48.28
C MET A 1 34.35 2.89 47.90
N GLU A 2 34.39 4.04 48.58
CA GLU A 2 33.52 5.20 48.30
C GLU A 2 33.75 5.81 46.91
N ASP A 3 34.99 5.97 46.44
CA ASP A 3 35.27 6.49 45.09
C ASP A 3 34.70 5.63 43.95
N LEU A 4 34.73 4.30 44.14
CA LEU A 4 34.16 3.35 43.19
C LEU A 4 32.62 3.47 43.14
N LEU A 5 31.99 3.65 44.31
CA LEU A 5 30.54 3.84 44.42
C LEU A 5 30.11 5.16 43.76
N ILE A 6 30.88 6.24 43.95
CA ILE A 6 30.64 7.53 43.31
C ILE A 6 30.73 7.41 41.78
N LEU A 7 31.76 6.72 41.27
CA LEU A 7 31.92 6.50 39.83
C LEU A 7 30.75 5.70 39.22
N ILE A 8 30.32 4.63 39.87
CA ILE A 8 29.17 3.82 39.43
C ILE A 8 27.87 4.64 39.45
N ALA A 9 27.69 5.49 40.47
CA ALA A 9 26.52 6.36 40.57
C ALA A 9 26.46 7.37 39.42
N VAL A 10 27.59 8.02 39.09
CA VAL A 10 27.68 8.97 37.97
C VAL A 10 27.40 8.29 36.64
N ILE A 11 28.00 7.11 36.39
CA ILE A 11 27.75 6.34 35.16
C ILE A 11 26.28 5.94 35.04
N SER A 12 25.66 5.53 36.15
CA SER A 12 24.24 5.12 36.17
C SER A 12 23.30 6.28 35.86
N ILE A 13 23.62 7.50 36.34
CA ILE A 13 22.86 8.72 36.02
C ILE A 13 22.98 9.07 34.54
N ILE A 14 24.20 9.09 34.00
CA ILE A 14 24.45 9.36 32.58
C ILE A 14 23.72 8.32 31.72
N PHE A 15 23.79 7.04 32.11
CA PHE A 15 23.10 5.97 31.41
C PHE A 15 21.57 6.15 31.45
N GLY A 16 21.00 6.51 32.61
CA GLY A 16 19.58 6.79 32.75
C GLY A 16 19.09 7.93 31.84
N ILE A 17 19.84 9.05 31.80
CA ILE A 17 19.52 10.19 30.93
C ILE A 17 19.63 9.80 29.45
N LEU A 18 20.67 9.04 29.09
CA LEU A 18 20.87 8.56 27.72
C LEU A 18 19.73 7.65 27.26
N GLN A 19 19.23 6.77 28.15
CA GLN A 19 18.08 5.91 27.83
C GLN A 19 16.81 6.72 27.57
N ILE A 20 16.53 7.75 28.38
CA ILE A 20 15.35 8.61 28.16
C ILE A 20 15.40 9.29 26.78
N ILE A 21 16.57 9.82 26.37
CA ILE A 21 16.75 10.44 25.05
C ILE A 21 16.56 9.40 23.92
N LEU A 22 17.07 8.19 24.10
CA LEU A 22 16.90 7.10 23.14
C LEU A 22 15.43 6.69 22.98
N PHE A 23 14.66 6.63 24.08
CA PHE A 23 13.21 6.37 24.02
C PHE A 23 12.46 7.48 23.26
N CYS A 24 12.76 8.75 23.52
CA CYS A 24 12.18 9.87 22.77
C CYS A 24 12.50 9.76 21.26
N LYS A 25 13.73 9.35 20.92
CA LYS A 25 14.17 9.18 19.52
C LYS A 25 13.43 8.04 18.82
N ILE A 26 13.24 6.89 19.49
CA ILE A 26 12.49 5.74 18.94
C ILE A 26 11.01 6.08 18.75
N TRP A 27 10.42 6.88 19.64
CA TRP A 27 9.02 7.30 19.49
C TRP A 27 8.83 8.17 18.24
N GLY A 28 9.73 9.13 18.00
CA GLY A 28 9.73 9.92 16.77
C GLY A 28 9.85 9.06 15.51
N MET A 29 10.82 8.15 15.49
CA MET A 29 11.01 7.22 14.35
C MET A 29 9.79 6.31 14.13
N THR A 30 9.14 5.85 15.20
CA THR A 30 7.94 5.01 15.10
C THR A 30 6.74 5.81 14.57
N ASN A 31 6.65 7.10 14.89
CA ASN A 31 5.64 8.00 14.33
C ASN A 31 5.87 8.20 12.82
N ASP A 32 7.11 8.40 12.39
CA ASP A 32 7.45 8.57 10.97
C ASP A 32 7.13 7.30 10.16
N ILE A 33 7.35 6.11 10.74
CA ILE A 33 6.96 4.82 10.11
C ILE A 33 5.43 4.71 9.97
N ARG A 34 4.65 5.26 10.90
CA ARG A 34 3.18 5.28 10.82
C ARG A 34 2.69 6.17 9.67
N ASP A 35 3.32 7.32 9.48
CA ASP A 35 2.99 8.24 8.39
C ASP A 35 3.43 7.64 7.04
N LEU A 36 4.62 7.04 6.97
CA LEU A 36 5.08 6.28 5.80
C LEU A 36 4.13 5.13 5.46
N ARG A 37 3.60 4.42 6.46
CA ARG A 37 2.60 3.37 6.26
C ARG A 37 1.31 3.93 5.67
N SER A 38 0.88 5.13 6.05
CA SER A 38 -0.32 5.74 5.48
C SER A 38 -0.14 6.14 4.02
N GLU A 39 1.07 6.56 3.64
CA GLU A 39 1.38 6.99 2.28
C GLU A 39 1.68 5.81 1.33
N PHE A 40 2.36 4.77 1.84
CA PHE A 40 2.68 3.56 1.06
C PHE A 40 1.54 2.54 1.02
N ILE A 41 0.62 2.56 1.98
CA ILE A 41 -0.68 1.88 1.86
C ILE A 41 -1.66 2.82 1.15
N GLY A 42 -1.26 3.28 -0.05
CA GLY A 42 -2.18 3.78 -1.08
C GLY A 42 -3.06 2.67 -1.68
N GLY A 43 -3.46 1.69 -0.86
CA GLY A 43 -4.49 0.74 -1.20
C GLY A 43 -5.81 1.34 -0.73
N THR A 44 -6.70 1.58 -1.68
CA THR A 44 -8.08 2.08 -1.52
C THR A 44 -8.57 1.97 -0.09
N ASP A 45 -8.67 3.12 0.57
CA ASP A 45 -9.04 3.22 1.97
C ASP A 45 -10.30 2.36 2.18
N GLN A 46 -10.12 1.19 2.80
CA GLN A 46 -11.21 0.21 2.89
C GLN A 46 -12.39 0.79 3.67
N TRP A 47 -12.14 1.80 4.50
CA TRP A 47 -13.14 2.53 5.23
C TRP A 47 -13.99 3.42 4.32
N THR A 48 -13.40 4.07 3.30
CA THR A 48 -14.15 4.80 2.27
C THR A 48 -15.03 3.87 1.42
N LEU A 49 -14.53 2.69 1.06
CA LEU A 49 -15.32 1.69 0.33
C LEU A 49 -16.50 1.19 1.19
N ARG A 50 -16.24 0.86 2.46
CA ARG A 50 -17.29 0.45 3.41
C ARG A 50 -18.32 1.56 3.62
N LYS A 51 -17.89 2.82 3.74
CA LYS A 51 -18.76 3.98 3.85
C LYS A 51 -19.66 4.14 2.61
N ALA A 52 -19.11 3.98 1.40
CA ALA A 52 -19.88 4.04 0.16
C ALA A 52 -20.90 2.90 0.04
N ILE A 53 -20.51 1.68 0.46
CA ILE A 53 -21.41 0.52 0.52
C ILE A 53 -22.58 0.78 1.48
N LEU A 54 -22.30 1.28 2.69
CA LEU A 54 -23.34 1.60 3.67
C LEU A 54 -24.27 2.73 3.22
N LYS A 55 -23.73 3.70 2.48
CA LYS A 55 -24.51 4.79 1.87
C LYS A 55 -25.36 4.30 0.69
N GLY A 56 -25.09 3.11 0.14
CA GLY A 56 -25.74 2.58 -1.07
C GLY A 56 -25.35 3.30 -2.36
N ASP A 57 -24.22 4.02 -2.35
CA ASP A 57 -23.81 4.91 -3.44
C ASP A 57 -23.01 4.13 -4.50
N LYS A 58 -23.73 3.48 -5.42
CA LYS A 58 -23.17 2.55 -6.41
C LYS A 58 -22.07 3.15 -7.28
N ASN A 59 -22.22 4.42 -7.68
CA ASN A 59 -21.23 5.13 -8.51
C ASN A 59 -19.91 5.31 -7.76
N ARG A 60 -19.98 5.69 -6.49
CA ARG A 60 -18.79 5.80 -5.62
C ARG A 60 -18.09 4.47 -5.41
N ILE A 61 -18.87 3.40 -5.24
CA ILE A 61 -18.31 2.04 -5.08
C ILE A 61 -17.59 1.62 -6.36
N ALA A 62 -18.17 1.91 -7.53
CA ALA A 62 -17.56 1.65 -8.84
C ALA A 62 -16.24 2.41 -8.99
N GLU A 63 -16.22 3.71 -8.70
CA GLU A 63 -15.03 4.56 -8.78
C GLU A 63 -13.91 4.06 -7.86
N LEU A 64 -14.23 3.70 -6.60
CA LEU A 64 -13.26 3.18 -5.65
C LEU A 64 -12.69 1.83 -6.09
N LEU A 65 -13.53 0.92 -6.59
CA LEU A 65 -13.08 -0.38 -7.10
C LEU A 65 -12.23 -0.23 -8.38
N PHE A 66 -12.56 0.73 -9.24
CA PHE A 66 -11.79 1.06 -10.43
C PHE A 66 -10.41 1.59 -10.07
N ASN A 67 -10.35 2.59 -9.17
CA ASN A 67 -9.09 3.15 -8.70
C ASN A 67 -8.21 2.11 -8.01
N ASP A 68 -8.79 1.22 -7.20
CA ASP A 68 -8.06 0.11 -6.56
C ASP A 68 -7.42 -0.83 -7.59
N MET A 69 -8.21 -1.20 -8.60
CA MET A 69 -7.77 -2.09 -9.67
C MET A 69 -6.67 -1.45 -10.49
N PHE A 70 -6.85 -0.19 -10.88
CA PHE A 70 -5.88 0.56 -11.67
C PHE A 70 -4.57 0.78 -10.91
N TYR A 71 -4.64 1.08 -9.61
CA TYR A 71 -3.46 1.21 -8.75
C TYR A 71 -2.65 -0.10 -8.70
N ARG A 72 -3.33 -1.26 -8.57
CA ARG A 72 -2.65 -2.57 -8.61
C ARG A 72 -1.97 -2.81 -9.96
N ILE A 73 -2.65 -2.51 -11.06
CA ILE A 73 -2.07 -2.63 -12.41
C ILE A 73 -0.82 -1.73 -12.53
N LYS A 74 -0.93 -0.45 -12.12
CA LYS A 74 0.20 0.48 -12.11
C LYS A 74 1.35 0.01 -11.23
N LYS A 75 1.08 -0.61 -10.08
CA LYS A 75 2.12 -1.14 -9.19
C LYS A 75 2.93 -2.23 -9.89
N TYR A 76 2.28 -3.17 -10.57
CA TYR A 76 2.97 -4.19 -11.36
C TYR A 76 3.81 -3.60 -12.50
N TYR A 77 3.38 -2.45 -13.04
CA TYR A 77 4.14 -1.72 -14.06
C TYR A 77 5.38 -1.01 -13.51
N ASN A 78 5.27 -0.31 -12.37
CA ASN A 78 6.37 0.51 -11.83
C ASN A 78 7.51 -0.32 -11.24
N ASP A 79 7.28 -1.60 -10.90
CA ASP A 79 8.32 -2.56 -10.52
C ASP A 79 9.12 -3.12 -11.72
N SER A 80 9.00 -2.51 -12.92
CA SER A 80 9.76 -2.88 -14.12
C SER A 80 11.26 -2.58 -13.97
N ILE A 81 11.97 -3.54 -13.39
CA ILE A 81 13.38 -3.84 -13.67
C ILE A 81 13.48 -4.22 -15.16
N PRO A 82 14.51 -3.78 -15.91
CA PRO A 82 14.67 -4.12 -17.32
C PRO A 82 14.53 -5.63 -17.55
N ASP A 83 13.64 -6.01 -18.47
CA ASP A 83 13.38 -7.40 -18.82
C ASP A 83 14.04 -7.74 -20.16
N PRO A 84 15.26 -8.31 -20.16
CA PRO A 84 15.97 -8.64 -21.39
C PRO A 84 15.33 -9.78 -22.21
N ASP A 85 14.42 -10.56 -21.63
CA ASP A 85 13.93 -11.83 -22.21
C ASP A 85 12.44 -11.85 -22.62
N GLY A 86 11.66 -10.80 -22.33
CA GLY A 86 10.22 -10.73 -22.63
C GLY A 86 9.33 -11.70 -21.83
N CYS A 87 9.93 -12.52 -20.97
CA CYS A 87 9.25 -13.51 -20.14
C CYS A 87 8.37 -12.85 -19.07
N LYS A 88 8.73 -11.66 -18.57
CA LYS A 88 7.91 -10.94 -17.58
C LYS A 88 6.71 -10.22 -18.19
N LYS A 89 6.72 -9.88 -19.50
CA LYS A 89 5.54 -9.32 -20.20
C LYS A 89 4.38 -10.32 -20.18
N LYS A 90 4.68 -11.59 -20.45
CA LYS A 90 3.69 -12.68 -20.38
C LYS A 90 3.18 -12.93 -18.95
N ALA A 91 4.06 -12.87 -17.96
CA ALA A 91 3.67 -12.98 -16.55
C ALA A 91 2.77 -11.82 -16.08
N LEU A 92 3.00 -10.60 -16.60
CA LEU A 92 2.14 -9.44 -16.36
C LEU A 92 0.75 -9.65 -16.96
N GLU A 93 0.65 -10.13 -18.20
CA GLU A 93 -0.62 -10.46 -18.86
C GLU A 93 -1.42 -11.52 -18.09
N GLU A 94 -0.76 -12.59 -17.61
CA GLU A 94 -1.38 -13.61 -16.77
C GLU A 94 -1.89 -13.02 -15.43
N GLN A 95 -1.10 -12.15 -14.80
CA GLN A 95 -1.51 -11.50 -13.54
C GLN A 95 -2.66 -10.52 -13.75
N ILE A 96 -2.66 -9.71 -14.82
CA ILE A 96 -3.78 -8.83 -15.18
C ILE A 96 -5.05 -9.64 -15.43
N SER A 97 -4.95 -10.78 -16.13
CA SER A 97 -6.09 -11.69 -16.37
C SER A 97 -6.66 -12.25 -15.07
N SER A 98 -5.79 -12.65 -14.13
CA SER A 98 -6.21 -13.12 -12.80
C SER A 98 -6.91 -12.02 -11.99
N LEU A 99 -6.37 -10.79 -12.06
CA LEU A 99 -6.89 -9.62 -11.37
C LEU A 99 -8.28 -9.23 -11.90
N LYS A 100 -8.45 -9.19 -13.22
CA LYS A 100 -9.77 -8.97 -13.87
C LYS A 100 -10.82 -9.95 -13.35
N LYS A 101 -10.49 -11.24 -13.25
CA LYS A 101 -11.41 -12.26 -12.73
C LYS A 101 -11.78 -12.00 -11.28
N GLU A 102 -10.84 -11.57 -10.44
CA GLU A 102 -11.11 -11.22 -9.05
C GLU A 102 -12.05 -10.01 -8.94
N TYR A 103 -11.79 -8.94 -9.69
CA TYR A 103 -12.62 -7.73 -9.64
C TYR A 103 -14.00 -7.97 -10.24
N LYS A 104 -14.14 -8.73 -11.33
CA LYS A 104 -15.47 -9.10 -11.84
C LYS A 104 -16.35 -9.74 -10.76
N LYS A 105 -15.80 -10.63 -9.92
CA LYS A 105 -16.52 -11.20 -8.77
C LYS A 105 -16.92 -10.14 -7.74
N LYS A 106 -16.04 -9.16 -7.45
CA LYS A 106 -16.34 -8.05 -6.53
C LYS A 106 -17.46 -7.16 -7.06
N TYR A 107 -17.43 -6.79 -8.34
CA TYR A 107 -18.47 -5.96 -8.96
C TYR A 107 -19.85 -6.63 -8.93
N ILE A 108 -19.92 -7.93 -9.25
CA ILE A 108 -21.16 -8.72 -9.15
C ILE A 108 -21.70 -8.73 -7.71
N LYS A 109 -20.82 -8.89 -6.71
CA LYS A 109 -21.21 -8.88 -5.29
C LYS A 109 -21.93 -7.59 -4.87
N TYR A 110 -21.58 -6.46 -5.47
CA TYR A 110 -22.17 -5.16 -5.16
C TYR A 110 -23.29 -4.74 -6.12
N GLY A 111 -23.63 -5.58 -7.11
CA GLY A 111 -24.67 -5.27 -8.10
C GLY A 111 -24.32 -4.07 -9.00
N ILE A 112 -23.04 -3.97 -9.38
CA ILE A 112 -22.47 -2.90 -10.20
C ILE A 112 -21.98 -3.51 -11.51
N GLU A 113 -22.19 -2.83 -12.63
CA GLU A 113 -21.68 -3.23 -13.93
C GLU A 113 -20.16 -3.04 -14.01
N PHE A 114 -19.47 -4.03 -14.57
CA PHE A 114 -18.02 -3.97 -14.71
C PHE A 114 -17.64 -2.99 -15.85
N PRO A 115 -16.69 -2.07 -15.65
CA PRO A 115 -16.35 -1.07 -16.66
C PRO A 115 -15.79 -1.71 -17.95
N GLU A 116 -16.46 -1.48 -19.09
CA GLU A 116 -16.03 -1.99 -20.41
C GLU A 116 -14.62 -1.52 -20.79
N ALA A 117 -14.24 -0.29 -20.40
CA ALA A 117 -12.91 0.24 -20.63
C ALA A 117 -11.80 -0.65 -20.02
N ILE A 118 -12.04 -1.27 -18.86
CA ILE A 118 -11.09 -2.20 -18.26
C ILE A 118 -11.14 -3.56 -18.94
N ASP A 119 -12.30 -3.99 -19.43
CA ASP A 119 -12.40 -5.25 -20.16
C ASP A 119 -11.49 -5.27 -21.39
N LYS A 120 -11.37 -4.13 -22.07
CA LYS A 120 -10.52 -3.91 -23.26
C LYS A 120 -9.02 -3.81 -22.97
N ILE A 121 -8.59 -3.58 -21.73
CA ILE A 121 -7.16 -3.45 -21.37
C ILE A 121 -6.54 -4.86 -21.33
N GLU A 122 -6.02 -5.36 -22.44
CA GLU A 122 -5.38 -6.68 -22.48
C GLU A 122 -3.86 -6.58 -22.33
N LYS A 123 -3.27 -5.48 -22.80
CA LYS A 123 -1.82 -5.29 -22.86
C LYS A 123 -1.37 -4.00 -22.19
N GLN A 124 -0.10 -3.99 -21.82
CA GLN A 124 0.60 -2.81 -21.29
C GLN A 124 0.47 -1.58 -22.21
N GLU A 125 0.58 -1.80 -23.52
CA GLU A 125 0.46 -0.76 -24.55
C GLU A 125 -0.95 -0.11 -24.57
N ASP A 126 -2.00 -0.83 -24.18
CA ASP A 126 -3.36 -0.28 -24.17
C ASP A 126 -3.56 0.76 -23.05
N ILE A 127 -2.72 0.71 -22.01
CA ILE A 127 -2.75 1.63 -20.86
C ILE A 127 -1.86 2.85 -21.12
N GLU A 128 -0.74 2.66 -21.80
CA GLU A 128 0.18 3.75 -22.18
C GLU A 128 -0.38 4.65 -23.29
N ASN A 129 -1.29 4.13 -24.11
CA ASN A 129 -1.94 4.86 -25.22
C ASN A 129 -3.33 5.44 -24.86
N LEU A 130 -3.69 5.47 -23.58
CA LEU A 130 -4.93 6.05 -23.03
C LEU A 130 -4.73 7.51 -22.61
#